data_AF-A0A523D4C1-F1
#
_entry.id   AF-A0A523D4C1-F1
#
_cell.length_a   1.000
_cell.length_b   1.000
_cell.length_c   1.000
_cell.angle_alpha   90.00
_cell.angle_beta   90.00
_cell.angle_gamma   90.00
#
_symmetry.space_group_name_H-M   'P 1'
#
loop_
_entity.id
_entity.type
_entity.pdbx_description
1 polymer ?
#
loop_
_entity_poly.entity_id
_entity_poly.type
_entity_poly.pdbx_seq_one_letter_code
_entity_poly.pdbx_strand_id
1 'polypeptide(L)'
;MMSGSCRFQPDSSEPQVVMQSLAADYWDLYLEQHPVEATLLGYRRHDGRLPDRTLSGRRVARRRLESVRDRLTRLQLDDLPVSDQVTGRALLSELDGQLMLLDCDLDAWTLDPLSGPQVMLLKIAALQTVETPQQGRDLVARYR
;
A
#
# COMPACT_ATOMS: atom_id res chain seq x y z
N MET A 1 -25.98 3.00 -44.69
CA MET A 1 -24.71 2.32 -44.34
C MET A 1 -23.61 3.36 -44.28
N MET A 2 -23.29 3.88 -43.10
CA MET A 2 -22.03 4.61 -42.86
C MET A 2 -21.49 4.07 -41.54
N SER A 3 -20.46 3.25 -41.66
CA SER A 3 -19.80 2.55 -40.56
C SER A 3 -18.87 3.55 -39.85
N GLY A 4 -19.33 4.14 -38.75
CA GLY A 4 -18.49 4.91 -37.84
C GLY A 4 -17.71 3.95 -36.96
N SER A 5 -16.44 3.70 -37.29
CA SER A 5 -15.56 2.91 -36.45
C SER A 5 -15.16 3.74 -35.23
N CYS A 6 -15.78 3.50 -34.08
CA CYS A 6 -15.20 3.88 -32.79
C CYS A 6 -13.99 2.97 -32.55
N ARG A 7 -12.78 3.45 -32.82
CA ARG A 7 -11.57 2.83 -32.26
C ARG A 7 -11.29 3.47 -30.91
N PHE A 8 -11.52 2.72 -29.84
CA PHE A 8 -10.88 2.97 -28.56
C PHE A 8 -9.41 2.56 -28.70
N GLN A 9 -8.51 3.53 -28.69
CA GLN A 9 -7.07 3.29 -28.55
C GLN A 9 -6.56 4.16 -27.42
N PRO A 10 -6.17 3.60 -26.27
CA PRO A 10 -5.29 4.29 -25.36
C PRO A 10 -3.88 3.72 -25.57
N ASP A 11 -3.15 4.25 -26.54
CA ASP A 11 -1.70 4.15 -26.45
C ASP A 11 -1.29 5.15 -25.35
N SER A 12 -1.12 4.63 -24.14
CA SER A 12 -0.68 5.43 -23.00
C SER A 12 0.68 6.03 -23.30
N SER A 13 0.86 7.32 -22.99
CA SER A 13 2.17 7.95 -23.11
C SER A 13 3.15 7.31 -22.10
N GLU A 14 4.45 7.35 -22.40
CA GLU A 14 5.47 6.85 -21.47
C GLU A 14 5.33 7.48 -20.06
N PRO A 15 5.13 8.81 -19.91
CA PRO A 15 4.85 9.42 -18.60
C PRO A 15 3.61 8.87 -17.89
N GLN A 16 2.54 8.56 -18.64
CA GLN A 16 1.32 7.95 -18.09
C GLN A 16 1.59 6.52 -17.58
N VAL A 17 2.34 5.72 -18.34
CA VAL A 17 2.75 4.37 -17.91
C VAL A 17 3.60 4.44 -16.64
N VAL A 18 4.53 5.40 -16.55
CA VAL A 18 5.35 5.61 -15.35
C VAL A 18 4.48 6.00 -14.16
N MET A 19 3.51 6.91 -14.33
CA MET A 19 2.60 7.30 -13.26
C MET A 19 1.78 6.11 -12.74
N GLN A 20 1.22 5.29 -13.63
CA GLN A 20 0.47 4.09 -13.26
C GLN A 20 1.34 3.05 -12.55
N SER A 21 2.57 2.86 -13.01
CA SER A 21 3.55 1.99 -12.34
C SER A 21 3.88 2.51 -10.94
N LEU A 22 4.03 3.81 -10.72
CA LEU A 22 4.29 4.37 -9.39
C LEU A 22 3.13 4.15 -8.42
N ALA A 23 1.89 4.27 -8.91
CA ALA A 23 0.71 3.98 -8.10
C ALA A 23 0.64 2.48 -7.72
N ALA A 24 0.96 1.59 -8.65
CA ALA A 24 1.03 0.15 -8.38
C ALA A 24 2.16 -0.20 -7.40
N ASP A 25 3.35 0.35 -7.60
CA ASP A 25 4.52 0.17 -6.72
C ASP A 25 4.19 0.62 -5.28
N TYR A 26 3.52 1.77 -5.15
CA TYR A 26 3.04 2.27 -3.85
C TYR A 26 2.02 1.30 -3.23
N TRP A 27 1.05 0.82 -4.00
CA TRP A 27 0.04 -0.08 -3.47
C TRP A 27 0.62 -1.41 -2.98
N ASP A 28 1.55 -1.99 -3.74
CA ASP A 28 2.25 -3.20 -3.31
C ASP A 28 3.09 -2.94 -2.06
N LEU A 29 3.78 -1.79 -1.99
CA LEU A 29 4.50 -1.36 -0.79
C LEU A 29 3.57 -1.24 0.42
N TYR A 30 2.41 -0.62 0.25
CA TYR A 30 1.40 -0.44 1.30
C TYR A 30 0.94 -1.80 1.82
N LEU A 31 0.55 -2.72 0.95
CA LEU A 31 0.11 -4.06 1.35
C LEU A 31 1.21 -4.86 2.08
N GLU A 32 2.48 -4.69 1.68
CA GLU A 32 3.62 -5.30 2.39
C GLU A 32 3.83 -4.75 3.79
N GLN A 33 3.62 -3.44 4.00
CA GLN A 33 3.76 -2.78 5.30
C GLN A 33 2.54 -3.04 6.21
N HIS A 34 1.36 -3.25 5.61
CA HIS A 34 0.08 -3.42 6.28
C HIS A 34 -0.52 -4.83 6.04
N PRO A 35 0.18 -5.94 6.37
CA PRO A 35 -0.25 -7.29 5.99
C PRO A 35 -1.59 -7.72 6.60
N VAL A 36 -1.98 -7.16 7.75
CA VAL A 36 -3.28 -7.45 8.38
C VAL A 36 -4.41 -6.76 7.64
N GLU A 37 -4.20 -5.54 7.18
CA GLU A 37 -5.15 -4.83 6.31
C GLU A 37 -5.23 -5.50 4.94
N ALA A 38 -4.10 -5.98 4.42
CA ALA A 38 -4.08 -6.80 3.21
C ALA A 38 -4.99 -8.04 3.36
N THR A 39 -4.95 -8.74 4.50
CA THR A 39 -5.90 -9.83 4.81
C THR A 39 -7.35 -9.35 4.81
N LEU A 40 -7.63 -8.22 5.46
CA LEU A 40 -8.98 -7.62 5.53
C LEU A 40 -9.52 -7.30 4.12
N LEU A 41 -8.66 -6.78 3.24
CA LEU A 41 -8.98 -6.46 1.86
C LEU A 41 -9.01 -7.68 0.92
N GLY A 42 -8.71 -8.88 1.43
CA GLY A 42 -8.73 -10.14 0.66
C GLY A 42 -7.42 -10.52 -0.03
N TYR A 43 -6.33 -9.77 0.17
CA TYR A 43 -5.00 -10.09 -0.35
C TYR A 43 -4.30 -11.16 0.50
N ARG A 44 -4.69 -12.42 0.30
CA ARG A 44 -4.28 -13.58 1.12
C ARG A 44 -2.79 -13.91 1.09
N ARG A 45 -2.02 -13.37 0.14
CA ARG A 45 -0.55 -13.57 0.04
C ARG A 45 0.22 -13.08 1.28
N HIS A 46 -0.42 -12.30 2.14
CA HIS A 46 0.16 -11.69 3.34
C HIS A 46 -0.35 -12.31 4.66
N ASP A 47 -1.19 -13.35 4.58
CA ASP A 47 -1.90 -13.96 5.72
C ASP A 47 -0.98 -14.58 6.78
N GLY A 48 0.31 -14.80 6.46
CA GLY A 48 1.32 -15.30 7.40
C GLY A 48 2.20 -14.22 8.04
N ARG A 49 1.94 -12.93 7.79
CA ARG A 49 2.84 -11.82 8.16
C ARG A 49 2.19 -10.87 9.16
N LEU A 50 3.03 -10.22 9.96
CA LEU A 50 2.69 -9.06 10.80
C LEU A 50 3.48 -7.81 10.32
N PRO A 51 2.99 -6.59 10.62
CA PRO A 51 3.75 -5.37 10.36
C PRO A 51 5.11 -5.40 11.07
N ASP A 52 6.19 -5.06 10.35
CA ASP A 52 7.53 -4.93 10.94
C ASP A 52 7.69 -3.54 11.58
N ARG A 53 7.44 -3.47 12.88
CA ARG A 53 7.54 -2.24 13.69
C ARG A 53 8.94 -1.98 14.25
N THR A 54 9.94 -2.77 13.86
CA THR A 54 11.32 -2.54 14.30
C THR A 54 11.89 -1.26 13.70
N LEU A 55 12.95 -0.71 14.32
CA LEU A 55 13.69 0.42 13.74
C LEU A 55 14.23 0.10 12.33
N SER A 56 14.65 -1.14 12.09
CA SER A 56 15.05 -1.60 10.75
C SER A 56 13.90 -1.57 9.77
N GLY A 57 12.74 -2.13 10.15
CA GLY A 57 11.53 -2.14 9.33
C GLY A 57 11.11 -0.73 8.93
N ARG A 58 11.06 0.19 9.91
CA ARG A 58 10.73 1.60 9.67
C ARG A 58 11.72 2.30 8.74
N ARG A 59 13.02 2.05 8.88
CA ARG A 59 14.03 2.60 7.95
C ARG A 59 13.86 2.04 6.53
N VAL A 60 13.51 0.77 6.38
CA VAL A 60 13.22 0.17 5.07
C VAL A 60 11.97 0.79 4.46
N ALA A 61 10.89 0.90 5.24
CA ALA A 61 9.63 1.54 4.83
C ALA A 61 9.87 2.98 4.35
N ARG A 62 10.56 3.79 5.16
CA ARG A 62 10.93 5.17 4.81
C ARG A 62 11.65 5.26 3.47
N ARG A 63 12.74 4.51 3.29
CA ARG A 63 13.53 4.55 2.04
C ARG A 63 12.70 4.19 0.82
N ARG A 64 11.77 3.24 0.96
CA ARG A 64 10.90 2.82 -0.15
C ARG A 64 9.87 3.91 -0.47
N LEU A 65 9.26 4.54 0.54
CA LEU A 65 8.34 5.66 0.36
C LEU A 65 9.05 6.87 -0.29
N GLU A 66 10.23 7.25 0.23
CA GLU A 66 11.08 8.30 -0.35
C GLU A 66 11.42 8.00 -1.82
N SER A 67 11.77 6.75 -2.13
CA SER A 67 12.07 6.35 -3.51
C SER A 67 10.88 6.51 -4.46
N VAL A 68 9.64 6.21 -4.03
CA VAL A 68 8.44 6.41 -4.86
C VAL A 68 8.17 7.90 -5.02
N ARG A 69 8.24 8.65 -3.91
CA ARG A 69 8.03 10.10 -3.89
C ARG A 69 9.01 10.86 -4.79
N ASP A 70 10.29 10.51 -4.73
CA ASP A 70 11.33 11.14 -5.53
C ASP A 70 11.17 10.85 -7.02
N ARG A 71 10.64 9.68 -7.39
CA ARG A 71 10.30 9.36 -8.79
C ARG A 71 9.07 10.15 -9.24
N LEU A 72 8.05 10.24 -8.39
CA LEU A 72 6.81 10.94 -8.67
C LEU A 72 7.03 12.45 -8.86
N THR A 73 7.84 13.07 -8.01
CA THR A 73 8.14 14.52 -8.08
C THR A 73 8.94 14.93 -9.33
N ARG A 74 9.58 13.97 -10.02
CA ARG A 74 10.25 14.21 -11.31
C ARG A 74 9.29 14.18 -12.49
N LEU A 75 8.06 13.70 -12.33
CA LEU A 75 7.07 13.72 -13.39
C LEU A 75 6.47 15.12 -13.52
N GLN A 76 6.39 15.62 -14.76
CA GLN A 76 5.60 16.81 -15.09
C GLN A 76 4.13 16.41 -15.10
N LEU A 77 3.49 16.41 -13.93
CA LEU A 77 2.10 15.94 -13.80
C LEU A 77 1.14 16.72 -14.71
N ASP A 78 1.36 18.02 -14.90
CA ASP A 78 0.46 18.88 -15.69
C ASP A 78 0.38 18.48 -17.17
N ASP A 79 1.34 17.69 -17.67
CA ASP A 79 1.35 17.14 -19.04
C ASP A 79 0.58 15.81 -19.16
N LEU A 80 0.13 15.24 -18.03
CA LEU A 80 -0.63 14.00 -18.00
C LEU A 80 -2.14 14.24 -18.19
N PRO A 81 -2.93 13.21 -18.53
CA PRO A 81 -4.38 13.29 -18.46
C PRO A 81 -4.86 13.72 -17.08
N VAL A 82 -5.99 14.45 -17.02
CA VAL A 82 -6.54 15.01 -15.77
C VAL A 82 -6.74 13.96 -14.67
N SER A 83 -7.13 12.73 -15.03
CA SER A 83 -7.26 11.64 -14.07
C SER A 83 -5.92 11.33 -13.38
N ASP A 84 -4.84 11.25 -14.17
CA ASP A 84 -3.51 10.91 -13.69
C ASP A 84 -2.86 12.07 -12.94
N GLN A 85 -3.19 13.32 -13.30
CA GLN A 85 -2.85 14.50 -12.51
C GLN A 85 -3.41 14.42 -11.08
N VAL A 86 -4.70 14.09 -10.97
CA VAL A 86 -5.38 13.95 -9.67
C VAL A 86 -4.77 12.80 -8.88
N THR A 87 -4.59 11.63 -9.50
CA THR A 87 -3.95 10.48 -8.85
C THR A 87 -2.52 10.80 -8.40
N GLY A 88 -1.72 11.48 -9.22
CA GLY A 88 -0.35 11.88 -8.89
C GLY A 88 -0.29 12.83 -7.70
N ARG A 89 -1.15 13.85 -7.66
CA ARG A 89 -1.21 14.79 -6.54
C ARG A 89 -1.72 14.12 -5.25
N ALA A 90 -2.71 13.24 -5.35
CA ALA A 90 -3.20 12.47 -4.22
C ALA A 90 -2.13 11.53 -3.66
N LEU A 91 -1.42 10.81 -4.55
CA LEU A 91 -0.33 9.92 -4.16
C LEU A 91 0.82 10.69 -3.49
N LEU A 92 1.18 11.87 -4.00
CA LEU A 92 2.19 12.71 -3.37
C LEU A 92 1.79 13.10 -1.94
N SER A 93 0.53 13.55 -1.75
CA SER A 93 0.01 13.89 -0.43
C SER A 93 0.01 12.70 0.53
N GLU A 94 -0.31 11.51 0.05
CA GLU A 94 -0.31 10.28 0.85
C GLU A 94 1.11 9.90 1.28
N LEU A 95 2.07 9.95 0.35
CA LEU A 95 3.48 9.68 0.63
C LEU A 95 4.07 10.68 1.65
N ASP A 96 3.77 11.97 1.49
CA ASP A 96 4.16 13.00 2.45
C ASP A 96 3.56 12.72 3.84
N GLY A 97 2.28 12.39 3.91
CA GLY A 97 1.59 12.05 5.16
C GLY A 97 2.22 10.86 5.88
N GLN A 98 2.53 9.78 5.15
CA GLN A 98 3.17 8.60 5.74
C GLN A 98 4.58 8.88 6.23
N LEU A 99 5.38 9.65 5.49
CA LEU A 99 6.72 10.05 5.92
C LEU A 99 6.66 10.89 7.21
N MET A 100 5.70 11.82 7.30
CA MET A 100 5.46 12.59 8.52
C MET A 100 5.04 11.71 9.69
N LEU A 101 4.16 10.73 9.48
CA LEU A 101 3.77 9.77 10.54
C LEU A 101 4.96 8.94 11.03
N LEU A 102 5.86 8.56 10.13
CA LEU A 102 7.10 7.86 10.49
C LEU A 102 8.04 8.75 11.33
N ASP A 103 8.03 10.07 11.13
CA ASP A 103 8.79 11.03 11.94
C ASP A 103 8.19 11.20 13.35
N CYS A 104 6.86 11.14 13.47
CA CYS A 104 6.17 11.27 14.76
C CYS A 104 6.41 10.11 15.74
N ASP A 105 6.87 8.96 15.24
CA ASP A 105 7.12 7.76 16.05
C ASP A 105 5.93 7.35 16.93
N LEU A 106 4.73 7.35 16.35
CA LEU A 106 3.51 7.00 17.09
C LEU A 106 3.55 5.57 17.64
N ASP A 107 4.29 4.68 16.98
CA ASP A 107 4.47 3.28 17.40
C ASP A 107 5.06 3.16 18.81
N ALA A 108 5.94 4.09 19.21
CA ALA A 108 6.50 4.12 20.57
C ALA A 108 5.46 4.45 21.66
N TRP A 109 4.30 4.99 21.27
CA TRP A 109 3.23 5.44 22.16
C TRP A 109 1.94 4.65 21.97
N THR A 110 1.95 3.59 21.17
CA THR A 110 0.74 2.86 20.77
C THR A 110 0.35 1.83 21.84
N LEU A 111 -0.20 2.31 22.96
CA LEU A 111 -0.91 1.49 23.93
C LEU A 111 -2.24 2.17 24.29
N ASP A 112 -3.32 1.71 23.67
CA ASP A 112 -4.66 2.20 23.92
C ASP A 112 -5.70 1.06 23.79
N PRO A 113 -6.92 1.21 24.35
CA PRO A 113 -7.93 0.15 24.35
C PRO A 113 -8.67 -0.02 23.02
N LEU A 114 -8.55 0.91 22.09
CA LEU A 114 -9.24 0.93 20.80
C LEU A 114 -8.37 0.43 19.65
N SER A 115 -7.06 0.73 19.67
CA SER A 115 -6.13 0.45 18.57
C SER A 115 -4.83 -0.22 19.04
N GLY A 116 -3.87 -0.36 18.14
CA GLY A 116 -2.56 -0.93 18.44
C GLY A 116 -2.42 -2.45 18.30
N PRO A 117 -1.19 -2.97 18.43
CA PRO A 117 -0.89 -4.38 18.20
C PRO A 117 -1.64 -5.31 19.15
N GLN A 118 -1.82 -4.91 20.41
CA GLN A 118 -2.56 -5.67 21.43
C GLN A 118 -4.03 -5.87 21.04
N VAL A 119 -4.68 -4.88 20.42
CA VAL A 119 -6.07 -4.99 19.96
C VAL A 119 -6.13 -5.75 18.63
N MET A 120 -5.19 -5.48 17.73
CA MET A 120 -5.14 -6.10 16.41
C MET A 120 -4.94 -7.62 16.49
N LEU A 121 -4.01 -8.11 17.33
CA LEU A 121 -3.72 -9.55 17.48
C LEU A 121 -4.95 -10.36 17.92
N LEU A 122 -5.83 -9.77 18.74
CA LEU A 122 -7.08 -10.38 19.18
C LEU A 122 -8.12 -10.47 18.06
N LYS A 123 -8.02 -9.62 17.04
CA LYS A 123 -8.97 -9.56 15.91
C LYS A 123 -8.59 -10.46 14.74
N ILE A 124 -7.30 -10.78 14.55
CA ILE A 124 -6.82 -11.52 13.36
C ILE A 124 -7.58 -12.84 13.14
N ALA A 125 -7.82 -13.62 14.19
CA ALA A 125 -8.52 -14.90 14.08
C ALA A 125 -9.96 -14.77 13.53
N ALA A 126 -10.60 -13.61 13.71
CA ALA A 126 -11.92 -13.33 13.14
C ALA A 126 -11.85 -12.77 11.70
N LEU A 127 -10.69 -12.22 11.30
CA LEU A 127 -10.50 -11.61 9.98
C LEU A 127 -9.95 -12.60 8.93
N GLN A 128 -9.13 -13.55 9.37
CA GLN A 128 -8.47 -14.50 8.48
C GLN A 128 -9.29 -15.77 8.32
N THR A 129 -9.76 -16.01 7.11
CA THR A 129 -10.43 -17.26 6.73
C THR A 129 -9.46 -18.44 6.82
N VAL A 130 -9.91 -19.54 7.42
CA VAL A 130 -9.16 -20.80 7.52
C VAL A 130 -10.02 -21.93 6.98
N GLU A 131 -9.86 -22.22 5.69
CA GLU A 131 -10.53 -23.33 4.98
C GLU A 131 -9.55 -24.45 4.62
N THR A 132 -8.25 -24.15 4.63
CA THR A 132 -7.19 -25.09 4.27
C THR A 132 -6.14 -25.21 5.38
N PRO A 133 -5.42 -26.35 5.47
CA PRO A 133 -4.31 -26.48 6.41
C PRO A 133 -3.22 -25.43 6.24
N GLN A 134 -2.99 -24.92 5.02
CA GLN A 134 -2.00 -23.87 4.79
C GLN A 134 -2.43 -22.55 5.42
N GLN A 135 -3.69 -22.13 5.21
CA GLN A 135 -4.21 -20.91 5.84
C GLN A 135 -4.18 -20.99 7.38
N GLY A 136 -4.39 -22.19 7.95
CA GLY A 136 -4.24 -22.41 9.38
C GLY A 136 -2.79 -22.24 9.85
N ARG A 137 -1.80 -22.70 9.06
CA ARG A 137 -0.38 -22.48 9.35
C ARG A 137 -0.01 -21.00 9.26
N ASP A 138 -0.52 -20.29 8.27
CA ASP A 138 -0.29 -18.87 8.09
C ASP A 138 -0.86 -18.07 9.28
N LEU A 139 -2.07 -18.41 9.74
CA LEU A 139 -2.66 -17.81 10.94
C LEU A 139 -1.77 -18.04 12.17
N VAL A 140 -1.32 -19.27 12.40
CA VAL A 140 -0.44 -19.60 13.53
C VAL A 140 0.90 -18.87 13.44
N ALA A 141 1.45 -18.64 12.25
CA ALA A 141 2.69 -17.91 12.07
C ALA A 141 2.62 -16.46 12.60
N ARG A 142 1.43 -15.84 12.66
CA ARG A 142 1.22 -14.51 13.23
C ARG A 142 1.26 -14.45 14.76
N TYR A 143 1.25 -15.60 15.45
CA TYR A 143 1.25 -15.69 16.91
C TYR A 143 2.56 -16.26 17.49
N ARG A 144 3.58 -16.42 16.65
CA ARG A 144 4.91 -16.90 17.05
C ARG A 144 5.91 -15.76 17.07
#